data_AF-A6YG68-F1
#
_entry.id   AF-A6YG68-F1
#
_cell.length_a   1.000
_cell.length_b   1.000
_cell.length_c   1.000
_cell.angle_alpha   90.00
_cell.angle_beta   90.00
_cell.angle_gamma   90.00
#
_symmetry.space_group_name_H-M   'P 1'
#
loop_
_entity.id
_entity.type
_entity.pdbx_description
1 polymer ?
#
loop_
_entity_poly.entity_id
_entity_poly.type
_entity_poly.pdbx_seq_one_letter_code
_entity_poly.pdbx_strand_id
1 'polypeptide(L)'
;MTTFFISKVNGPVNKSLIWLKIHIYEFFLLKFMLLFPPTVCSTNPDCFKSNRIVNCFLDESPYFFRWVGFSLQKTQVAKIILCLIAVICCELSLTSNQINTSQAYPIFAQQNYENPREATGRIVCANCHLAQKPVELSLPQAVMPDTVFEAVVKIPYDQEIQQVLGNGKKGGLNVGAVLILPEGFSLAPPDRIPEEMKNKVGKLYFQSYNPEKPNILVIGPVPGKTYNEMVFPILSPNPETNKNISYLKYPIYLGGNRGRGQIYPDGSKSNNTVYNASTGGTIVDITPASKKGGYNLTIETANGEQIVDKIPPGPELIVSVGQSIKPDQALTNNPNVGGFGQQDGEIVLQNPVRLQALIVFFIFVILTQLFLVLKKKQFEKVQLAEMNF
;
A
#
# COMPACT_ATOMS: atom_id res chain seq x y z
N MET A 1 43.45 -13.91 -15.05
CA MET A 1 42.85 -14.77 -14.00
C MET A 1 42.26 -13.84 -12.95
N THR A 2 40.98 -13.52 -13.04
CA THR A 2 40.33 -12.63 -12.06
C THR A 2 38.98 -13.24 -11.71
N THR A 3 38.94 -13.80 -10.51
CA THR A 3 37.88 -14.63 -9.95
C THR A 3 36.61 -13.81 -9.70
N PHE A 4 35.48 -14.33 -10.17
CA PHE A 4 34.14 -13.76 -10.01
C PHE A 4 33.74 -13.70 -8.52
N PHE A 5 33.60 -12.49 -7.97
CA PHE A 5 32.88 -12.27 -6.72
C PHE A 5 31.37 -12.29 -7.01
N ILE A 6 30.72 -13.42 -6.74
CA ILE A 6 29.26 -13.51 -6.69
C ILE A 6 28.82 -12.89 -5.36
N SER A 7 28.45 -11.60 -5.36
CA SER A 7 27.79 -11.00 -4.20
C SER A 7 26.36 -11.54 -4.13
N LYS A 8 26.06 -12.24 -3.04
CA LYS A 8 24.76 -12.80 -2.69
C LYS A 8 23.78 -11.65 -2.40
N VAL A 9 22.98 -11.25 -3.39
CA VAL A 9 21.92 -10.24 -3.20
C VAL A 9 20.73 -10.93 -2.53
N ASN A 10 20.63 -10.80 -1.20
CA ASN A 10 19.43 -11.16 -0.44
C ASN A 10 18.45 -9.98 -0.50
N GLY A 11 17.44 -10.08 -1.35
CA GLY A 11 16.33 -9.13 -1.43
C GLY A 11 15.29 -9.60 -2.45
N PRO A 12 13.99 -9.29 -2.26
CA PRO A 12 12.93 -9.82 -3.12
C PRO A 12 13.10 -9.26 -4.53
N VAL A 13 13.52 -10.13 -5.45
CA VAL A 13 13.74 -9.80 -6.86
C VAL A 13 12.41 -9.42 -7.49
N ASN A 14 12.33 -8.19 -7.99
CA ASN A 14 11.17 -7.64 -8.69
C ASN A 14 10.89 -8.47 -9.97
N LYS A 15 9.91 -9.38 -9.93
CA LYS A 15 9.54 -10.26 -11.07
C LYS A 15 9.17 -9.49 -12.34
N SER A 16 8.77 -8.21 -12.25
CA SER A 16 8.46 -7.38 -13.43
C SER A 16 9.70 -7.04 -14.27
N LEU A 17 10.89 -6.89 -13.65
CA LEU A 17 12.12 -6.63 -14.40
C LEU A 17 12.64 -7.88 -15.14
N ILE A 18 12.38 -9.08 -14.60
CA ILE A 18 12.72 -10.33 -15.29
C ILE A 18 11.83 -10.49 -16.53
N TRP A 19 10.54 -10.19 -16.41
CA TRP A 19 9.60 -10.23 -17.55
C TRP A 19 10.00 -9.26 -18.67
N LEU A 20 10.40 -8.03 -18.33
CA LEU A 20 10.86 -7.07 -19.32
C LEU A 20 12.18 -7.51 -20.00
N LYS A 21 13.11 -8.13 -19.24
CA LYS A 21 14.33 -8.71 -19.81
C LYS A 21 14.00 -9.82 -20.82
N ILE A 22 13.11 -10.77 -20.48
CA ILE A 22 12.76 -11.89 -21.36
C ILE A 22 12.18 -11.39 -22.68
N HIS A 23 11.26 -10.44 -22.66
CA HIS A 23 10.67 -9.92 -23.90
C HIS A 23 11.66 -9.15 -24.78
N ILE A 24 12.63 -8.44 -24.20
CA ILE A 24 13.68 -7.77 -24.99
C ILE A 24 14.56 -8.83 -25.69
N TYR A 25 14.90 -9.92 -24.98
CA TYR A 25 15.67 -11.02 -25.57
C TYR A 25 14.88 -11.78 -26.66
N GLU A 26 13.59 -12.06 -26.44
CA GLU A 26 12.74 -12.70 -27.45
C GLU A 26 12.57 -11.81 -28.69
N PHE A 27 12.37 -10.50 -28.51
CA PHE A 27 12.23 -9.58 -29.63
C PHE A 27 13.53 -9.48 -30.45
N PHE A 28 14.70 -9.57 -29.80
CA PHE A 28 15.99 -9.61 -30.48
C PHE A 28 16.22 -10.95 -31.21
N LEU A 29 15.87 -12.08 -30.59
CA LEU A 29 15.93 -13.40 -31.23
C LEU A 29 15.03 -13.47 -32.46
N LEU A 30 13.81 -12.93 -32.39
CA LEU A 30 12.89 -12.89 -33.53
C LEU A 30 13.46 -12.07 -34.70
N LYS A 31 14.10 -10.93 -34.41
CA LYS A 31 14.77 -10.12 -35.43
C LYS A 31 16.03 -10.78 -35.98
N PHE A 32 16.77 -11.52 -35.16
CA PHE A 32 17.93 -12.28 -35.63
C PHE A 32 17.51 -13.42 -36.56
N MET A 33 16.40 -14.11 -36.28
CA MET A 33 15.84 -15.12 -37.17
C MET A 33 15.34 -14.55 -38.50
N LEU A 34 14.83 -13.31 -38.52
CA LEU A 34 14.43 -12.64 -39.75
C LEU A 34 15.62 -12.20 -40.64
N LEU A 35 16.87 -12.25 -40.14
CA LEU A 35 18.06 -11.96 -40.94
C LEU A 35 18.63 -13.18 -41.68
N PHE A 36 18.08 -14.38 -41.45
CA PHE A 36 18.41 -15.58 -42.21
C PHE A 36 17.16 -16.03 -42.97
N PRO A 37 17.04 -15.69 -44.27
CA PRO A 37 15.88 -16.10 -45.05
C PRO A 37 15.82 -17.63 -45.11
N PRO A 38 14.66 -18.24 -44.89
CA PRO A 38 14.52 -19.69 -44.88
C PRO A 38 14.82 -20.22 -46.28
N THR A 39 15.81 -21.12 -46.37
CA THR A 39 16.03 -21.94 -47.57
C THR A 39 14.74 -22.68 -47.88
N VAL A 40 14.15 -22.31 -49.01
CA VAL A 40 12.90 -22.84 -49.55
C VAL A 40 13.12 -24.33 -49.88
N CYS A 41 12.66 -25.23 -49.02
CA CYS A 41 12.50 -26.63 -49.40
C CYS A 41 11.32 -26.73 -50.38
N SER A 42 11.63 -26.93 -51.66
CA SER A 42 10.64 -27.16 -52.71
C SER A 42 10.05 -28.58 -52.59
N THR A 43 8.74 -28.62 -52.35
CA THR A 43 7.75 -29.47 -53.03
C THR A 43 8.04 -30.97 -53.23
N ASN A 44 7.44 -31.83 -52.40
CA ASN A 44 6.61 -32.95 -52.89
C ASN A 44 5.65 -33.46 -51.79
N PRO A 45 4.30 -33.48 -51.98
CA PRO A 45 3.33 -33.76 -50.90
C PRO A 45 3.20 -35.22 -50.46
N ASP A 46 3.91 -36.18 -51.05
CA ASP A 46 3.72 -37.61 -50.72
C ASP A 46 4.56 -38.13 -49.53
N CYS A 47 5.29 -37.27 -48.81
CA CYS A 47 6.11 -37.72 -47.68
C CYS A 47 5.33 -37.99 -46.38
N PHE A 48 4.00 -37.80 -46.35
CA PHE A 48 3.19 -38.10 -45.16
C PHE A 48 2.85 -39.58 -44.95
N LYS A 49 3.48 -40.50 -45.70
CA LYS A 49 3.38 -41.95 -45.45
C LYS A 49 4.76 -42.57 -45.24
N SER A 50 4.93 -43.14 -44.04
CA SER A 50 6.05 -43.96 -43.54
C SER A 50 7.19 -43.22 -42.82
N ASN A 51 7.44 -43.69 -41.58
CA ASN A 51 8.49 -43.28 -40.65
C ASN A 51 9.92 -43.43 -41.21
N ARG A 52 10.35 -42.54 -42.11
CA ARG A 52 11.75 -42.45 -42.58
C ARG A 52 12.38 -41.07 -42.39
N ILE A 53 12.12 -40.44 -41.24
CA ILE A 53 12.72 -39.15 -40.86
C ILE A 53 14.25 -39.24 -40.60
N VAL A 54 14.85 -40.44 -40.48
CA VAL A 54 16.27 -40.55 -40.10
C VAL A 54 17.25 -40.50 -41.28
N ASN A 55 16.83 -40.72 -42.53
CA ASN A 55 17.79 -40.85 -43.64
C ASN A 55 17.91 -39.66 -44.60
N CYS A 56 17.18 -38.55 -44.41
CA CYS A 56 17.41 -37.35 -45.23
C CYS A 56 18.52 -36.44 -44.67
N PHE A 57 19.15 -36.77 -43.55
CA PHE A 57 20.15 -35.89 -42.92
C PHE A 57 21.59 -36.11 -43.39
N LEU A 58 21.85 -37.06 -44.30
CA LEU A 58 23.23 -37.45 -44.65
C LEU A 58 23.61 -37.32 -46.13
N ASP A 59 22.87 -36.57 -46.96
CA ASP A 59 23.21 -36.49 -48.39
C ASP A 59 23.25 -35.08 -49.02
N GLU A 60 23.56 -34.05 -48.24
CA GLU A 60 23.93 -32.73 -48.78
C GLU A 60 25.20 -32.17 -48.12
N SER A 61 26.33 -32.88 -48.28
CA SER A 61 27.62 -32.45 -47.72
C SER A 61 28.58 -31.67 -48.64
N PRO A 62 28.38 -31.43 -49.97
CA PRO A 62 29.34 -30.59 -50.72
C PRO A 62 28.93 -29.12 -50.97
N TYR A 63 27.71 -28.67 -50.65
CA TYR A 63 27.31 -27.27 -50.93
C TYR A 63 27.58 -26.26 -49.81
N PHE A 64 27.88 -26.73 -48.59
CA PHE A 64 28.10 -25.83 -47.45
C PHE A 64 29.42 -25.03 -47.54
N PHE A 65 30.47 -25.59 -48.16
CA PHE A 65 31.78 -24.94 -48.19
C PHE A 65 32.00 -23.95 -49.34
N ARG A 66 31.10 -23.85 -50.32
CA ARG A 66 31.24 -22.89 -51.43
C ARG A 66 30.69 -21.49 -51.12
N TRP A 67 30.00 -21.31 -49.99
CA TRP A 67 29.34 -20.04 -49.66
C TRP A 67 30.12 -19.12 -48.70
N VAL A 68 31.19 -19.60 -48.06
CA VAL A 68 31.97 -18.78 -47.10
C VAL A 68 33.01 -17.87 -47.80
N GLY A 69 33.10 -17.93 -49.13
CA GLY A 69 34.08 -17.16 -49.93
C GLY A 69 33.64 -15.78 -50.41
N PHE A 70 32.45 -15.29 -50.07
CA PHE A 70 31.97 -14.00 -50.60
C PHE A 70 32.15 -12.86 -49.59
N SER A 71 33.27 -12.15 -49.78
CA SER A 71 33.43 -10.71 -49.60
C SER A 71 32.52 -10.10 -48.53
N LEU A 72 33.04 -9.96 -47.30
CA LEU A 72 32.55 -9.06 -46.26
C LEU A 72 32.42 -7.64 -46.83
N GLN A 73 31.32 -7.36 -47.51
CA GLN A 73 31.00 -6.03 -48.00
C GLN A 73 30.88 -5.12 -46.79
N LYS A 74 31.59 -3.99 -46.83
CA LYS A 74 31.69 -3.00 -45.74
C LYS A 74 30.33 -2.60 -45.14
N THR A 75 29.23 -2.79 -45.89
CA THR A 75 27.84 -2.54 -45.48
C THR A 75 27.31 -3.53 -44.43
N GLN A 76 27.73 -4.80 -44.44
CA GLN A 76 27.32 -5.83 -43.47
C GLN A 76 27.97 -5.57 -42.10
N VAL A 77 29.27 -5.26 -42.09
CA VAL A 77 30.03 -4.96 -40.86
C VAL A 77 29.49 -3.69 -40.19
N ALA A 78 29.14 -2.66 -40.96
CA ALA A 78 28.54 -1.44 -40.42
C ALA A 78 27.20 -1.69 -39.70
N LYS A 79 26.35 -2.59 -40.22
CA LYS A 79 25.07 -2.96 -39.58
C LYS A 79 25.26 -3.68 -38.26
N ILE A 80 26.24 -4.58 -38.18
CA ILE A 80 26.57 -5.32 -36.95
C ILE A 80 27.10 -4.36 -35.89
N ILE A 81 28.02 -3.46 -36.25
CA ILE A 81 28.55 -2.44 -35.34
C ILE A 81 27.43 -1.53 -34.82
N LEU A 82 26.52 -1.09 -35.70
CA LEU A 82 25.39 -0.26 -35.32
C LEU A 82 24.43 -0.98 -34.35
N CYS A 83 24.17 -2.29 -34.56
CA CYS A 83 23.39 -3.09 -33.61
C CYS A 83 24.07 -3.21 -32.25
N LEU A 84 25.39 -3.44 -32.21
CA LEU A 84 26.13 -3.54 -30.94
C LEU A 84 26.10 -2.21 -30.18
N ILE A 85 26.26 -1.07 -30.87
CA ILE A 85 26.14 0.26 -30.26
C ILE A 85 24.73 0.46 -29.71
N ALA A 86 23.69 0.05 -30.44
CA ALA A 86 22.31 0.16 -29.97
C ALA A 86 22.04 -0.69 -28.71
N VAL A 87 22.58 -1.91 -28.64
CA VAL A 87 22.48 -2.76 -27.45
C VAL A 87 23.21 -2.13 -26.27
N ILE A 88 24.44 -1.65 -26.47
CA ILE A 88 25.24 -0.98 -25.42
C ILE A 88 24.53 0.30 -24.93
N CYS A 89 23.98 1.12 -25.84
CA CYS A 89 23.18 2.29 -25.46
C CYS A 89 21.92 1.92 -24.68
N CYS A 90 21.27 0.80 -25.02
CA CYS A 90 20.10 0.30 -24.31
C CYS A 90 20.47 -0.17 -22.89
N GLU A 91 21.60 -0.87 -22.74
CA GLU A 91 22.13 -1.27 -21.43
C GLU A 91 22.53 -0.06 -20.58
N LEU A 92 23.20 0.95 -21.15
CA LEU A 92 23.51 2.18 -20.43
C LEU A 92 22.24 2.90 -19.97
N SER A 93 21.23 3.02 -20.84
CA SER A 93 19.96 3.68 -20.52
C SER A 93 19.19 2.99 -19.39
N LEU A 94 19.30 1.66 -19.30
CA LEU A 94 18.68 0.89 -18.22
C LEU A 94 19.39 1.09 -16.87
N THR A 95 20.71 1.29 -16.86
CA THR A 95 21.48 1.54 -15.63
C THR A 95 21.32 2.96 -15.06
N SER A 96 20.94 3.94 -15.88
CA SER A 96 20.69 5.32 -15.46
C SER A 96 19.32 5.56 -14.81
N ASN A 97 18.49 4.53 -14.65
CA ASN A 97 17.32 4.62 -13.78
C ASN A 97 17.79 4.64 -12.33
N GLN A 98 18.22 5.81 -11.87
CA GLN A 98 18.25 6.11 -10.46
C GLN A 98 16.82 5.88 -9.95
N ILE A 99 16.63 4.76 -9.25
CA ILE A 99 15.41 4.53 -8.49
C ILE A 99 15.43 5.61 -7.42
N ASN A 100 14.79 6.74 -7.73
CA ASN A 100 14.48 7.74 -6.73
C ASN A 100 13.55 7.02 -5.75
N THR A 101 14.10 6.58 -4.63
CA THR A 101 13.31 6.13 -3.50
C THR A 101 12.42 7.29 -3.12
N SER A 102 11.16 7.23 -3.51
CA SER A 102 10.14 8.14 -3.01
C SER A 102 10.18 8.03 -1.50
N GLN A 103 10.47 9.14 -0.80
CA GLN A 103 10.33 9.24 0.64
C GLN A 103 8.82 9.15 0.95
N ALA A 104 8.30 7.93 0.94
CA ALA A 104 6.93 7.62 1.27
C ALA A 104 6.78 7.67 2.80
N TYR A 105 5.72 8.32 3.26
CA TYR A 105 5.52 8.76 4.65
C TYR A 105 5.24 7.68 5.72
N PRO A 106 4.91 6.40 5.44
CA PRO A 106 4.89 5.37 6.50
C PRO A 106 6.20 5.27 7.28
N ILE A 107 7.30 5.64 6.62
CA ILE A 107 8.67 5.41 7.07
C ILE A 107 8.97 6.10 8.42
N PHE A 108 8.37 7.25 8.71
CA PHE A 108 8.66 7.98 9.95
C PHE A 108 8.19 7.23 11.19
N ALA A 109 7.01 6.62 11.13
CA ALA A 109 6.54 5.78 12.22
C ALA A 109 7.46 4.56 12.38
N GLN A 110 7.73 3.85 11.29
CA GLN A 110 8.54 2.63 11.26
C GLN A 110 10.00 2.86 11.71
N GLN A 111 10.57 4.03 11.46
CA GLN A 111 11.94 4.37 11.84
C GLN A 111 12.08 4.77 13.31
N ASN A 112 11.07 5.42 13.89
CA ASN A 112 11.17 6.00 15.23
C ASN A 112 10.47 5.16 16.31
N TYR A 113 9.60 4.22 15.92
CA TYR A 113 8.80 3.43 16.85
C TYR A 113 8.79 1.95 16.45
N GLU A 114 9.16 1.07 17.37
CA GLU A 114 9.11 -0.38 17.14
C GLU A 114 7.67 -0.92 17.03
N ASN A 115 6.76 -0.30 17.78
CA ASN A 115 5.33 -0.62 17.78
C ASN A 115 4.55 0.63 17.35
N PRO A 116 3.64 0.53 16.36
CA PRO A 116 2.85 1.68 15.95
C PRO A 116 1.80 2.08 16.98
N ARG A 117 1.50 1.22 17.96
CA ARG A 117 0.54 1.48 19.03
C ARG A 117 1.26 1.48 20.37
N GLU A 118 1.16 2.61 21.06
CA GLU A 118 1.70 2.80 22.40
C GLU A 118 0.85 2.04 23.43
N ALA A 119 1.41 1.81 24.62
CA ALA A 119 0.68 1.19 25.74
C ALA A 119 -0.57 1.99 26.17
N THR A 120 -0.60 3.28 25.86
CA THR A 120 -1.77 4.18 26.06
C THR A 120 -2.92 3.92 25.08
N GLY A 121 -2.69 3.10 24.04
CA GLY A 121 -3.63 2.88 22.94
C GLY A 121 -3.53 3.91 21.81
N ARG A 122 -2.70 4.95 21.97
CA ARG A 122 -2.41 5.92 20.92
C ARG A 122 -1.61 5.26 19.80
N ILE A 123 -1.94 5.59 18.56
CA ILE A 123 -1.17 5.21 17.38
C ILE A 123 -0.18 6.34 17.07
N VAL A 124 1.09 6.00 16.89
CA VAL A 124 2.23 6.94 16.82
C VAL A 124 2.13 7.96 15.69
N CYS A 125 1.32 7.68 14.66
CA CYS A 125 1.01 8.65 13.60
C CYS A 125 0.37 9.94 14.16
N ALA A 126 -0.33 9.87 15.28
CA ALA A 126 -0.89 11.02 15.99
C ALA A 126 0.18 12.00 16.50
N ASN A 127 1.42 11.55 16.70
CA ASN A 127 2.51 12.41 17.18
C ASN A 127 2.93 13.45 16.13
N CYS A 128 2.68 13.19 14.84
CA CYS A 128 2.92 14.14 13.74
C CYS A 128 1.63 14.82 13.26
N HIS A 129 0.50 14.10 13.30
CA HIS A 129 -0.82 14.57 12.87
C HIS A 129 -1.69 14.95 14.07
N LEU A 130 -1.49 16.17 14.57
CA LEU A 130 -2.09 16.67 15.81
C LEU A 130 -3.58 16.94 15.71
N ALA A 131 -4.06 17.31 14.52
CA ALA A 131 -5.48 17.57 14.32
C ALA A 131 -6.27 16.26 14.30
N GLN A 132 -7.31 16.16 15.13
CA GLN A 132 -8.18 14.99 15.17
C GLN A 132 -9.26 15.07 14.09
N LYS A 133 -9.48 13.96 13.39
CA LYS A 133 -10.53 13.81 12.38
C LYS A 133 -11.08 12.37 12.41
N PRO A 134 -12.36 12.10 12.11
CA PRO A 134 -12.94 10.76 12.22
C PRO A 134 -12.46 9.82 11.11
N VAL A 135 -12.40 8.54 11.39
CA VAL A 135 -12.21 7.45 10.42
C VAL A 135 -13.28 6.41 10.67
N GLU A 136 -13.58 5.59 9.67
CA GLU A 136 -14.54 4.49 9.80
C GLU A 136 -13.86 3.16 9.47
N LEU A 137 -14.01 2.19 10.35
CA LEU A 137 -13.60 0.80 10.16
C LEU A 137 -14.84 -0.08 10.10
N SER A 138 -15.08 -0.71 8.94
CA SER A 138 -16.14 -1.70 8.78
C SER A 138 -15.51 -3.10 8.67
N LEU A 139 -15.95 -3.99 9.55
CA LEU A 139 -15.49 -5.38 9.65
C LEU A 139 -16.69 -6.32 9.67
N PRO A 140 -16.54 -7.56 9.15
CA PRO A 140 -17.51 -8.60 9.45
C PRO A 140 -17.52 -8.90 10.95
N GLN A 141 -18.71 -9.18 11.49
CA GLN A 141 -18.86 -9.51 12.91
C GLN A 141 -18.06 -10.77 13.30
N ALA A 142 -18.04 -11.77 12.41
CA ALA A 142 -17.34 -13.03 12.61
C ALA A 142 -16.77 -13.56 11.30
N VAL A 143 -15.67 -14.30 11.41
CA VAL A 143 -14.99 -14.96 10.28
C VAL A 143 -14.62 -16.40 10.65
N MET A 144 -14.61 -17.27 9.65
CA MET A 144 -14.16 -18.65 9.79
C MET A 144 -12.64 -18.73 9.72
N PRO A 145 -12.00 -19.80 10.23
CA PRO A 145 -10.54 -19.99 10.08
C PRO A 145 -10.14 -20.18 8.61
N ASP A 146 -8.94 -19.73 8.24
CA ASP A 146 -8.39 -19.81 6.86
C ASP A 146 -9.33 -19.27 5.78
N THR A 147 -9.97 -18.13 6.05
CA THR A 147 -10.84 -17.43 5.09
C THR A 147 -10.37 -16.01 4.84
N VAL A 148 -10.60 -15.54 3.61
CA VAL A 148 -10.30 -14.16 3.21
C VAL A 148 -11.55 -13.31 3.43
N PHE A 149 -11.40 -12.17 4.10
CA PHE A 149 -12.48 -11.22 4.35
C PHE A 149 -12.04 -9.77 4.08
N GLU A 150 -13.02 -8.90 3.92
CA GLU A 150 -12.82 -7.46 3.67
C GLU A 150 -12.79 -6.70 4.99
N ALA A 151 -11.71 -5.95 5.25
CA ALA A 151 -11.71 -4.87 6.22
C ALA A 151 -11.77 -3.55 5.47
N VAL A 152 -12.90 -2.84 5.55
CA VAL A 152 -13.13 -1.60 4.80
C VAL A 152 -12.78 -0.41 5.68
N VAL A 153 -11.84 0.40 5.21
CA VAL A 153 -11.35 1.60 5.88
C VAL A 153 -11.84 2.82 5.11
N LYS A 154 -12.60 3.70 5.78
CA LYS A 154 -13.00 4.99 5.23
C LYS A 154 -12.30 6.13 5.96
N ILE A 155 -11.76 7.05 5.18
CA ILE A 155 -11.09 8.26 5.63
C ILE A 155 -11.86 9.43 4.99
N PRO A 156 -13.04 9.78 5.53
CA PRO A 156 -13.89 10.80 4.92
C PRO A 156 -13.22 12.17 5.01
N TYR A 157 -13.26 12.91 3.91
CA TYR A 157 -12.88 14.32 3.88
C TYR A 157 -13.57 14.99 2.69
N ASP A 158 -13.69 16.32 2.75
CA ASP A 158 -14.23 17.12 1.65
C ASP A 158 -13.27 17.09 0.44
N GLN A 159 -13.72 16.63 -0.73
CA GLN A 159 -12.84 16.48 -1.89
C GLN A 159 -12.50 17.81 -2.59
N GLU A 160 -13.17 18.90 -2.21
CA GLU A 160 -12.91 20.25 -2.75
C GLU A 160 -11.79 20.98 -1.99
N ILE A 161 -11.46 20.54 -0.77
CA ILE A 161 -10.37 21.16 -0.01
C ILE A 161 -8.99 20.78 -0.55
N GLN A 162 -8.10 21.76 -0.53
CA GLN A 162 -6.69 21.60 -0.89
C GLN A 162 -5.82 21.87 0.33
N GLN A 163 -4.74 21.09 0.46
CA GLN A 163 -3.75 21.25 1.53
C GLN A 163 -2.54 22.06 1.04
N VAL A 164 -1.82 22.64 2.00
CA VAL A 164 -0.51 23.26 1.75
C VAL A 164 0.56 22.16 1.59
N LEU A 165 1.14 22.08 0.40
CA LEU A 165 2.24 21.18 0.09
C LEU A 165 3.55 21.70 0.70
N GLY A 166 4.59 20.85 0.77
CA GLY A 166 5.89 21.24 1.34
C GLY A 166 6.59 22.41 0.62
N ASN A 167 6.17 22.76 -0.60
CA ASN A 167 6.65 23.93 -1.34
C ASN A 167 5.79 25.19 -1.14
N GLY A 168 4.78 25.14 -0.27
CA GLY A 168 3.85 26.24 0.02
C GLY A 168 2.66 26.39 -0.94
N LYS A 169 2.63 25.65 -2.05
CA LYS A 169 1.48 25.68 -2.98
C LYS A 169 0.32 24.84 -2.44
N LYS A 170 -0.90 25.20 -2.81
CA LYS A 170 -2.10 24.38 -2.54
C LYS A 170 -2.15 23.19 -3.51
N GLY A 171 -2.54 22.01 -3.01
CA GLY A 171 -2.66 20.79 -3.79
C GLY A 171 -3.57 19.76 -3.14
N GLY A 172 -3.79 18.63 -3.80
CA GLY A 172 -4.68 17.57 -3.31
C GLY A 172 -4.18 16.93 -2.01
N LEU A 173 -5.13 16.40 -1.22
CA LEU A 173 -4.82 15.62 -0.02
C LEU A 173 -4.40 14.21 -0.39
N ASN A 174 -3.39 13.70 0.32
CA ASN A 174 -3.06 12.28 0.34
C ASN A 174 -3.63 11.65 1.60
N VAL A 175 -3.99 10.39 1.52
CA VAL A 175 -4.45 9.60 2.67
C VAL A 175 -3.53 8.42 2.91
N GLY A 176 -3.56 7.92 4.12
CA GLY A 176 -2.84 6.72 4.54
C GLY A 176 -3.55 6.08 5.72
N ALA A 177 -3.26 4.81 5.94
CA ALA A 177 -3.80 4.06 7.06
C ALA A 177 -2.78 3.05 7.59
N VAL A 178 -2.90 2.78 8.89
CA VAL A 178 -2.28 1.65 9.57
C VAL A 178 -3.40 0.80 10.17
N LEU A 179 -3.42 -0.48 9.82
CA LEU A 179 -4.35 -1.46 10.32
C LEU A 179 -3.58 -2.48 11.16
N ILE A 180 -3.80 -2.44 12.46
CA ILE A 180 -3.15 -3.31 13.44
C ILE A 180 -4.10 -4.49 13.68
N LEU A 181 -3.78 -5.63 13.05
CA LEU A 181 -4.55 -6.86 13.21
C LEU A 181 -4.02 -7.68 14.39
N PRO A 182 -4.81 -8.61 14.92
CA PRO A 182 -4.36 -9.56 15.93
C PRO A 182 -3.26 -10.47 15.36
N GLU A 183 -2.50 -11.10 16.24
CA GLU A 183 -1.48 -12.05 15.82
C GLU A 183 -2.07 -13.19 14.97
N GLY A 184 -1.33 -13.57 13.93
CA GLY A 184 -1.70 -14.61 12.98
C GLY A 184 -2.65 -14.20 11.85
N PHE A 185 -3.34 -13.07 11.97
CA PHE A 185 -3.99 -12.46 10.82
C PHE A 185 -2.92 -11.85 9.91
N SER A 186 -3.12 -11.92 8.61
CA SER A 186 -2.17 -11.38 7.64
C SER A 186 -2.89 -10.84 6.41
N LEU A 187 -2.15 -10.11 5.57
CA LEU A 187 -2.63 -9.81 4.22
C LEU A 187 -2.87 -11.12 3.46
N ALA A 188 -4.00 -11.22 2.77
CA ALA A 188 -4.30 -12.37 1.93
C ALA A 188 -3.34 -12.43 0.74
N PRO A 189 -2.80 -13.61 0.40
CA PRO A 189 -1.93 -13.73 -0.77
C PRO A 189 -2.76 -13.56 -2.06
N PRO A 190 -2.18 -13.02 -3.16
CA PRO A 190 -2.95 -12.59 -4.33
C PRO A 190 -3.78 -13.68 -5.03
N ASP A 191 -3.38 -14.95 -4.89
CA ASP A 191 -4.07 -16.13 -5.41
C ASP A 191 -5.33 -16.49 -4.60
N ARG A 192 -5.40 -16.10 -3.33
CA ARG A 192 -6.55 -16.33 -2.45
C ARG A 192 -7.59 -15.21 -2.49
N ILE A 193 -7.27 -14.06 -3.08
CA ILE A 193 -8.18 -12.91 -3.15
C ILE A 193 -9.19 -13.13 -4.29
N PRO A 194 -10.50 -13.14 -4.03
CA PRO A 194 -11.52 -13.21 -5.08
C PRO A 194 -11.44 -12.03 -6.05
N GLU A 195 -11.80 -12.22 -7.31
CA GLU A 195 -11.67 -11.19 -8.35
C GLU A 195 -12.48 -9.93 -8.05
N GLU A 196 -13.67 -10.08 -7.47
CA GLU A 196 -14.49 -8.96 -6.99
C GLU A 196 -13.74 -8.10 -5.97
N MET A 197 -13.06 -8.74 -5.02
CA MET A 197 -12.30 -8.06 -3.97
C MET A 197 -11.03 -7.40 -4.55
N LYS A 198 -10.34 -8.03 -5.50
CA LYS A 198 -9.18 -7.42 -6.19
C LYS A 198 -9.54 -6.10 -6.85
N ASN A 199 -10.73 -6.01 -7.47
CA ASN A 199 -11.21 -4.78 -8.08
C ASN A 199 -11.43 -3.66 -7.05
N LYS A 200 -11.98 -3.99 -5.87
CA LYS A 200 -12.15 -3.03 -4.77
C LYS A 200 -10.83 -2.58 -4.14
N VAL A 201 -9.86 -3.50 -4.03
CA VAL A 201 -8.51 -3.20 -3.56
C VAL A 201 -7.77 -2.28 -4.54
N GLY A 202 -7.99 -2.47 -5.84
CA GLY A 202 -7.40 -1.64 -6.89
C GLY A 202 -5.88 -1.76 -6.96
N LYS A 203 -5.18 -0.62 -7.08
CA LYS A 203 -3.70 -0.55 -7.18
C LYS A 203 -3.04 -0.21 -5.86
N LEU A 204 -3.73 -0.48 -4.75
CA LEU A 204 -3.22 -0.28 -3.41
C LEU A 204 -2.05 -1.23 -3.13
N TYR A 205 -0.99 -0.68 -2.55
CA TYR A 205 0.19 -1.45 -2.15
C TYR A 205 0.27 -1.46 -0.62
N PHE A 206 0.07 -2.65 -0.04
CA PHE A 206 0.16 -2.88 1.39
C PHE A 206 1.58 -3.27 1.76
N GLN A 207 2.07 -2.69 2.85
CA GLN A 207 3.36 -3.04 3.44
C GLN A 207 3.16 -3.49 4.87
N SER A 208 3.93 -4.47 5.32
CA SER A 208 4.00 -4.78 6.74
C SER A 208 4.78 -3.68 7.47
N TYR A 209 4.33 -3.31 8.68
CA TYR A 209 4.99 -2.29 9.49
C TYR A 209 6.43 -2.69 9.84
N ASN A 210 6.64 -3.96 10.18
CA ASN A 210 7.94 -4.59 10.40
C ASN A 210 7.87 -6.00 9.80
N PRO A 211 8.93 -6.51 9.13
CA PRO A 211 9.04 -7.91 8.72
C PRO A 211 8.66 -8.95 9.79
N GLU A 212 8.89 -8.65 11.07
CA GLU A 212 8.56 -9.52 12.21
C GLU A 212 7.08 -9.47 12.61
N LYS A 213 6.34 -8.43 12.19
CA LYS A 213 4.93 -8.18 12.55
C LYS A 213 4.06 -8.08 11.30
N PRO A 214 3.86 -9.19 10.56
CA PRO A 214 3.10 -9.20 9.29
C PRO A 214 1.61 -8.88 9.47
N ASN A 215 1.09 -9.00 10.69
CA ASN A 215 -0.27 -8.63 11.08
C ASN A 215 -0.51 -7.11 11.14
N ILE A 216 0.55 -6.30 11.11
CA ILE A 216 0.43 -4.85 11.12
C ILE A 216 0.66 -4.34 9.70
N LEU A 217 -0.38 -3.80 9.10
CA LEU A 217 -0.37 -3.36 7.71
C LEU A 217 -0.38 -1.84 7.63
N VAL A 218 0.46 -1.27 6.77
CA VAL A 218 0.52 0.17 6.50
C VAL A 218 0.31 0.41 5.01
N ILE A 219 -0.42 1.48 4.71
CA ILE A 219 -0.67 1.95 3.36
C ILE A 219 -0.60 3.47 3.28
N GLY A 220 -0.15 3.97 2.15
CA GLY A 220 -0.05 5.39 1.87
C GLY A 220 1.39 5.89 1.75
N PRO A 221 1.58 7.16 1.35
CA PRO A 221 0.55 8.09 0.92
C PRO A 221 -0.06 7.68 -0.43
N VAL A 222 -1.39 7.69 -0.52
CA VAL A 222 -2.14 7.48 -1.77
C VAL A 222 -3.07 8.67 -2.05
N PRO A 223 -3.46 8.93 -3.31
CA PRO A 223 -4.35 10.04 -3.64
C PRO A 223 -5.70 9.92 -2.90
N GLY A 224 -6.05 10.91 -2.08
CA GLY A 224 -7.26 10.88 -1.26
C GLY A 224 -8.55 10.86 -2.07
N LYS A 225 -8.58 11.50 -3.26
CA LYS A 225 -9.78 11.54 -4.11
C LYS A 225 -10.19 10.16 -4.61
N THR A 226 -9.23 9.26 -4.77
CA THR A 226 -9.44 7.90 -5.30
C THR A 226 -9.57 6.87 -4.19
N TYR A 227 -8.87 7.07 -3.08
CA TYR A 227 -8.72 6.07 -2.02
C TYR A 227 -9.17 6.59 -0.64
N ASN A 228 -10.20 7.45 -0.61
CA ASN A 228 -10.87 7.81 0.64
C ASN A 228 -11.58 6.59 1.27
N GLU A 229 -11.92 5.59 0.46
CA GLU A 229 -12.35 4.27 0.91
C GLU A 229 -11.37 3.22 0.38
N MET A 230 -10.86 2.36 1.26
CA MET A 230 -9.86 1.34 0.97
C MET A 230 -10.31 0.00 1.52
N VAL A 231 -10.19 -1.06 0.73
CA VAL A 231 -10.46 -2.43 1.18
C VAL A 231 -9.15 -3.13 1.46
N PHE A 232 -9.01 -3.67 2.67
CA PHE A 232 -7.89 -4.51 3.08
C PHE A 232 -8.33 -5.99 2.95
N PRO A 233 -7.67 -6.78 2.09
CA PRO A 233 -7.96 -8.20 1.96
C PRO A 233 -7.20 -8.98 3.04
N ILE A 234 -7.90 -9.41 4.08
CA ILE A 234 -7.29 -10.05 5.25
C ILE A 234 -7.56 -11.55 5.24
N LEU A 235 -6.51 -12.35 5.50
CA LEU A 235 -6.61 -13.77 5.75
C LEU A 235 -6.71 -14.03 7.25
N SER A 236 -7.75 -14.75 7.67
CA SER A 236 -7.89 -15.19 9.06
C SER A 236 -6.99 -16.39 9.36
N PRO A 237 -6.45 -16.50 10.59
CA PRO A 237 -5.63 -17.63 10.99
C PRO A 237 -6.47 -18.91 11.15
N ASN A 238 -5.80 -20.07 11.15
CA ASN A 238 -6.40 -21.34 11.52
C ASN A 238 -5.81 -21.88 12.84
N PRO A 239 -6.56 -21.81 13.96
CA PRO A 239 -6.17 -22.35 15.27
C PRO A 239 -5.78 -23.84 15.28
N GLU A 240 -6.26 -24.63 14.31
CA GLU A 240 -5.88 -26.05 14.20
C GLU A 240 -4.43 -26.23 13.75
N THR A 241 -3.93 -25.28 12.95
CA THR A 241 -2.55 -25.27 12.45
C THR A 241 -1.61 -24.43 13.31
N ASN A 242 -2.13 -23.38 13.95
CA ASN A 242 -1.38 -22.50 14.82
C ASN A 242 -1.96 -22.51 16.25
N LYS A 243 -1.31 -23.28 17.13
CA LYS A 243 -1.74 -23.47 18.53
C LYS A 243 -1.61 -22.22 19.41
N ASN A 244 -0.93 -21.17 18.94
CA ASN A 244 -0.85 -19.90 19.67
C ASN A 244 -2.12 -19.06 19.54
N ILE A 245 -3.04 -19.44 18.64
CA ILE A 245 -4.25 -18.70 18.33
C ILE A 245 -5.45 -19.52 18.78
N SER A 246 -6.43 -18.86 19.37
CA SER A 246 -7.66 -19.49 19.87
C SER A 246 -8.91 -18.95 19.16
N TYR A 247 -10.02 -19.70 19.23
CA TYR A 247 -11.32 -19.21 18.77
C TYR A 247 -11.92 -18.23 19.78
N LEU A 248 -11.58 -16.96 19.62
CA LEU A 248 -11.95 -15.87 20.51
C LEU A 248 -12.38 -14.63 19.70
N LYS A 249 -12.77 -13.60 20.44
CA LYS A 249 -12.94 -12.24 19.93
C LYS A 249 -11.62 -11.49 20.05
N TYR A 250 -11.22 -10.82 18.98
CA TYR A 250 -9.96 -10.10 18.91
C TYR A 250 -10.18 -8.62 18.57
N PRO A 251 -9.43 -7.70 19.18
CA PRO A 251 -9.47 -6.29 18.81
C PRO A 251 -8.65 -6.02 17.54
N ILE A 252 -9.14 -5.12 16.70
CA ILE A 252 -8.44 -4.56 15.55
C ILE A 252 -8.34 -3.05 15.77
N TYR A 253 -7.18 -2.45 15.49
CA TYR A 253 -6.99 -1.01 15.64
C TYR A 253 -6.70 -0.37 14.29
N LEU A 254 -7.47 0.65 13.94
CA LEU A 254 -7.26 1.46 12.75
C LEU A 254 -6.69 2.83 13.16
N GLY A 255 -5.65 3.25 12.47
CA GLY A 255 -5.23 4.65 12.39
C GLY A 255 -5.31 5.13 10.95
N GLY A 256 -5.94 6.27 10.68
CA GLY A 256 -6.02 6.84 9.34
C GLY A 256 -5.65 8.32 9.32
N ASN A 257 -4.73 8.69 8.44
CA ASN A 257 -4.33 10.09 8.23
C ASN A 257 -4.84 10.61 6.90
N ARG A 258 -5.19 11.90 6.87
CA ARG A 258 -5.44 12.67 5.65
C ARG A 258 -4.64 13.96 5.67
N GLY A 259 -4.02 14.28 4.56
CA GLY A 259 -3.11 15.41 4.44
C GLY A 259 -1.78 15.20 5.18
N ARG A 260 -0.99 16.26 5.27
CA ARG A 260 0.35 16.27 5.88
C ARG A 260 0.29 16.49 7.40
N GLY A 261 1.28 15.98 8.12
CA GLY A 261 1.47 16.23 9.54
C GLY A 261 1.81 17.70 9.83
N GLN A 262 1.54 18.15 11.06
CA GLN A 262 1.84 19.49 11.54
C GLN A 262 3.30 19.58 12.00
N ILE A 263 3.82 18.48 12.53
CA ILE A 263 5.15 18.35 13.13
C ILE A 263 5.88 17.15 12.49
N TYR A 264 7.20 17.24 12.37
CA TYR A 264 8.07 16.14 11.96
C TYR A 264 8.56 15.34 13.17
N PRO A 265 9.07 14.10 12.99
CA PRO A 265 9.52 13.26 14.11
C PRO A 265 10.60 13.89 15.00
N ASP A 266 11.39 14.82 14.47
CA ASP A 266 12.42 15.58 15.20
C ASP A 266 11.86 16.73 16.04
N GLY A 267 10.54 16.92 16.06
CA GLY A 267 9.85 18.01 16.76
C GLY A 267 9.79 19.33 15.97
N SER A 268 10.40 19.41 14.79
CA SER A 268 10.35 20.61 13.97
C SER A 268 8.96 20.83 13.38
N LYS A 269 8.54 22.11 13.30
CA LYS A 269 7.26 22.48 12.69
C LYS A 269 7.32 22.32 11.18
N SER A 270 6.30 21.73 10.61
CA SER A 270 6.07 21.79 9.16
C SER A 270 5.51 23.17 8.77
N ASN A 271 5.34 23.41 7.47
CA ASN A 271 4.57 24.55 6.96
C ASN A 271 3.03 24.32 6.98
N ASN A 272 2.57 23.22 7.58
CA ASN A 272 1.15 22.89 7.73
C ASN A 272 0.69 23.06 9.18
N THR A 273 1.09 24.15 9.83
CA THR A 273 0.75 24.47 11.22
C THR A 273 0.78 25.98 11.46
N VAL A 274 0.32 26.42 12.63
CA VAL A 274 0.35 27.82 13.06
C VAL A 274 1.75 28.19 13.55
N TYR A 275 2.25 29.33 13.08
CA TYR A 275 3.46 29.97 13.60
C TYR A 275 3.06 31.04 14.60
N ASN A 276 3.65 30.97 15.79
CA ASN A 276 3.39 31.87 16.91
C ASN A 276 4.61 32.77 17.12
N ALA A 277 4.38 33.95 17.69
CA ALA A 277 5.42 34.90 18.05
C ALA A 277 6.37 34.33 19.10
N SER A 278 7.67 34.41 18.86
CA SER A 278 8.70 34.00 19.83
C SER A 278 8.76 34.89 21.06
N THR A 279 8.38 36.17 20.90
CA THR A 279 8.42 37.18 21.96
C THR A 279 7.25 38.16 21.82
N GLY A 280 6.99 38.92 22.89
CA GLY A 280 6.10 40.08 22.86
C GLY A 280 6.85 41.34 22.40
N GLY A 281 6.16 42.22 21.68
CA GLY A 281 6.77 43.43 21.12
C GLY A 281 5.91 44.07 20.05
N THR A 282 6.52 44.94 19.24
CA THR A 282 5.89 45.56 18.08
C THR A 282 6.54 45.04 16.80
N ILE A 283 5.73 44.71 15.79
CA ILE A 283 6.25 44.29 14.48
C ILE A 283 6.79 45.52 13.74
N VAL A 284 8.10 45.60 13.55
CA VAL A 284 8.77 46.72 12.87
C VAL A 284 8.77 46.53 11.36
N ASP A 285 9.01 45.29 10.91
CA ASP A 285 9.15 45.00 9.48
C ASP A 285 8.71 43.57 9.14
N ILE A 286 8.21 43.39 7.91
CA ILE A 286 7.80 42.11 7.35
C ILE A 286 8.41 42.00 5.96
N THR A 287 9.46 41.17 5.83
CA THR A 287 10.15 40.96 4.54
C THR A 287 9.86 39.58 3.96
N PRO A 288 9.83 39.42 2.63
CA PRO A 288 9.68 38.10 2.01
C PRO A 288 10.94 37.26 2.27
N ALA A 289 10.76 36.06 2.85
CA ALA A 289 11.89 35.20 3.20
C ALA A 289 12.55 34.53 1.99
N SER A 290 11.77 34.23 0.94
CA SER A 290 12.28 33.59 -0.28
C SER A 290 11.41 33.93 -1.50
N LYS A 291 11.95 33.71 -2.71
CA LYS A 291 11.18 33.79 -3.97
C LYS A 291 10.01 32.79 -4.04
N LYS A 292 10.05 31.73 -3.23
CA LYS A 292 9.00 30.69 -3.16
C LYS A 292 7.90 31.06 -2.14
N GLY A 293 8.00 32.21 -1.49
CA GLY A 293 7.11 32.67 -0.42
C GLY A 293 7.74 32.56 0.96
N GLY A 294 6.92 32.79 1.99
CA GLY A 294 7.34 32.87 3.38
C GLY A 294 7.74 34.29 3.78
N TYR A 295 7.87 34.52 5.09
CA TYR A 295 8.03 35.84 5.68
C TYR A 295 9.08 35.81 6.80
N ASN A 296 9.87 36.87 6.91
CA ASN A 296 10.68 37.15 8.09
C ASN A 296 10.05 38.36 8.79
N LEU A 297 9.65 38.18 10.05
CA LEU A 297 9.04 39.23 10.87
C LEU A 297 10.07 39.71 11.87
N THR A 298 10.37 41.01 11.85
CA THR A 298 11.24 41.65 12.83
C THR A 298 10.38 42.22 13.95
N ILE A 299 10.49 41.65 15.14
CA ILE A 299 9.77 42.05 16.35
C ILE A 299 10.73 42.83 17.24
N GLU A 300 10.40 44.08 17.55
CA GLU A 300 11.13 44.88 18.53
C GLU A 300 10.51 44.71 19.91
N THR A 301 11.32 44.22 20.84
CA THR A 301 10.93 44.03 22.25
C THR A 301 10.96 45.36 23.00
N ALA A 302 10.35 45.41 24.19
CA ALA A 302 10.38 46.59 25.05
C ALA A 302 11.80 47.06 25.44
N ASN A 303 12.80 46.16 25.36
CA ASN A 303 14.20 46.46 25.65
C ASN A 303 14.96 47.02 24.43
N GLY A 304 14.30 47.18 23.27
CA GLY A 304 14.91 47.60 22.01
C GLY A 304 15.65 46.48 21.25
N GLU A 305 15.62 45.24 21.75
CA GLU A 305 16.17 44.09 21.02
C GLU A 305 15.23 43.69 19.88
N GLN A 306 15.80 43.43 18.70
CA GLN A 306 15.07 42.95 17.53
C GLN A 306 15.26 41.44 17.33
N ILE A 307 14.16 40.70 17.36
CA ILE A 307 14.13 39.25 17.13
C ILE A 307 13.43 38.98 15.80
N VAL A 308 14.00 38.08 15.00
CA VAL A 308 13.48 37.74 13.67
C VAL A 308 12.80 36.37 13.69
N ASP A 309 11.49 36.36 13.52
CA ASP A 309 10.68 35.14 13.38
C ASP A 309 10.57 34.75 11.90
N LYS A 310 10.98 33.52 11.57
CA LYS A 310 10.97 32.98 10.21
C LYS A 310 9.74 32.10 9.98
N ILE A 311 8.96 32.43 8.96
CA ILE A 311 7.75 31.70 8.59
C ILE A 311 7.94 31.08 7.19
N PRO A 312 7.79 29.76 7.04
CA PRO A 312 7.95 29.08 5.76
C PRO A 312 6.82 29.42 4.79
N PRO A 313 6.95 29.09 3.50
CA PRO A 313 5.87 29.30 2.53
C PRO A 313 4.67 28.39 2.83
N GLY A 314 3.47 28.96 2.75
CA GLY A 314 2.20 28.23 2.93
C GLY A 314 1.22 28.93 3.87
N PRO A 315 1.55 29.10 5.17
CA PRO A 315 0.74 29.88 6.10
C PRO A 315 0.61 31.35 5.64
N GLU A 316 -0.58 31.90 5.77
CA GLU A 316 -0.90 33.29 5.46
C GLU A 316 -0.77 34.14 6.73
N LEU A 317 -0.18 35.33 6.63
CA LEU A 317 -0.05 36.24 7.77
C LEU A 317 -1.39 36.84 8.18
N ILE A 318 -1.61 36.94 9.48
CA ILE A 318 -2.79 37.60 10.09
C ILE A 318 -2.41 38.88 10.85
N VAL A 319 -1.13 39.25 10.81
CA VAL A 319 -0.57 40.41 11.51
C VAL A 319 0.00 41.42 10.51
N SER A 320 0.08 42.67 10.94
CA SER A 320 0.57 43.80 10.14
C SER A 320 1.71 44.55 10.84
N VAL A 321 2.49 45.30 10.07
CA VAL A 321 3.53 46.20 10.61
C VAL A 321 2.89 47.23 11.57
N GLY A 322 3.57 47.52 12.68
CA GLY A 322 3.11 48.41 13.75
C GLY A 322 2.18 47.76 14.78
N GLN A 323 1.80 46.49 14.58
CA GLN A 323 0.96 45.77 15.54
C GLN A 323 1.76 45.34 16.78
N SER A 324 1.21 45.63 17.96
CA SER A 324 1.71 45.07 19.22
C SER A 324 1.21 43.63 19.40
N ILE A 325 2.12 42.71 19.68
CA ILE A 325 1.87 41.28 19.83
C ILE A 325 2.34 40.79 21.20
N LYS A 326 1.65 39.77 21.72
CA LYS A 326 2.04 39.07 22.95
C LYS A 326 2.91 37.85 22.63
N PRO A 327 3.71 37.35 23.59
CA PRO A 327 4.36 36.05 23.44
C PRO A 327 3.34 34.96 23.08
N ASP A 328 3.74 34.04 22.21
CA ASP A 328 2.91 32.93 21.70
C ASP A 328 1.65 33.32 20.92
N GLN A 329 1.46 34.61 20.61
CA GLN A 329 0.36 35.05 19.75
C GLN A 329 0.54 34.49 18.34
N ALA A 330 -0.54 33.96 17.75
CA ALA A 330 -0.52 33.46 16.38
C ALA A 330 -0.18 34.59 15.38
N LEU A 331 0.85 34.35 14.56
CA LEU A 331 1.28 35.24 13.47
C LEU A 331 0.63 34.85 12.14
N THR A 332 0.20 33.60 12.01
CA THR A 332 -0.37 33.03 10.79
C THR A 332 -1.76 32.45 11.01
N ASN A 333 -2.49 32.25 9.92
CA ASN A 333 -3.64 31.35 9.92
C ASN A 333 -3.22 29.90 10.21
N ASN A 334 -4.19 29.03 10.48
CA ASN A 334 -3.96 27.59 10.53
C ASN A 334 -4.19 26.99 9.13
N PRO A 335 -3.14 26.64 8.38
CA PRO A 335 -3.30 26.07 7.03
C PRO A 335 -3.77 24.62 7.04
N ASN A 336 -3.80 23.95 8.19
CA ASN A 336 -4.10 22.53 8.24
C ASN A 336 -5.58 22.23 8.00
N VAL A 337 -5.83 21.51 6.91
CA VAL A 337 -7.14 20.95 6.56
C VAL A 337 -7.22 19.43 6.78
N GLY A 338 -6.08 18.81 7.12
CA GLY A 338 -5.94 17.38 7.36
C GLY A 338 -6.08 17.01 8.83
N GLY A 339 -5.72 15.77 9.12
CA GLY A 339 -5.72 15.24 10.48
C GLY A 339 -5.70 13.72 10.53
N PHE A 340 -5.67 13.21 11.75
CA PHE A 340 -5.60 11.80 12.06
C PHE A 340 -6.81 11.34 12.85
N GLY A 341 -7.26 10.12 12.57
CA GLY A 341 -8.31 9.46 13.31
C GLY A 341 -7.88 8.07 13.74
N GLN A 342 -8.41 7.65 14.88
CA GLN A 342 -8.31 6.29 15.35
C GLN A 342 -9.71 5.72 15.50
N GLN A 343 -9.85 4.43 15.20
CA GLN A 343 -11.04 3.68 15.55
C GLN A 343 -10.64 2.25 15.91
N ASP A 344 -11.31 1.75 16.94
CA ASP A 344 -11.17 0.37 17.38
C ASP A 344 -12.32 -0.45 16.79
N GLY A 345 -12.01 -1.67 16.38
CA GLY A 345 -12.96 -2.67 15.92
C GLY A 345 -12.71 -3.99 16.63
N GLU A 346 -13.62 -4.92 16.43
CA GLU A 346 -13.51 -6.27 16.97
C GLU A 346 -13.95 -7.28 15.92
N ILE A 347 -13.33 -8.46 15.95
CA ILE A 347 -13.67 -9.56 15.06
C ILE A 347 -13.72 -10.87 15.84
N VAL A 348 -14.73 -11.69 15.58
CA VAL A 348 -14.85 -13.01 16.19
C VAL A 348 -14.26 -14.05 15.24
N LEU A 349 -13.25 -14.79 15.68
CA LEU A 349 -12.79 -15.98 14.97
C LEU A 349 -13.67 -17.16 15.38
N GLN A 350 -14.62 -17.50 14.51
CA GLN A 350 -15.66 -18.48 14.81
C GLN A 350 -15.18 -19.90 14.53
N ASN A 351 -15.36 -20.79 15.51
CA ASN A 351 -15.19 -22.22 15.29
C ASN A 351 -16.44 -22.79 14.57
N PRO A 352 -16.29 -23.43 13.40
CA PRO A 352 -17.42 -23.98 12.65
C PRO A 352 -18.11 -25.13 13.41
N VAL A 353 -17.37 -25.96 14.13
CA VAL A 353 -17.91 -27.06 14.96
C VAL A 353 -18.73 -26.50 16.12
N ARG A 354 -18.27 -25.42 16.77
CA ARG A 354 -19.05 -24.73 17.83
C ARG A 354 -20.38 -24.22 17.29
N LEU A 355 -20.38 -23.67 16.07
CA LEU A 355 -21.60 -23.19 15.42
C LEU A 355 -22.55 -24.35 15.10
N GLN A 356 -22.04 -25.44 14.53
CA GLN A 356 -22.84 -26.64 14.23
C GLN A 356 -23.45 -27.24 15.51
N ALA A 357 -22.67 -27.37 16.58
CA ALA A 357 -23.15 -27.87 17.86
C ALA A 357 -24.27 -26.97 18.45
N LEU A 358 -24.14 -25.65 18.32
CA LEU A 358 -25.16 -24.70 18.75
C LEU A 358 -26.48 -24.87 17.97
N ILE A 359 -26.39 -25.06 16.65
CA ILE A 359 -27.57 -25.30 15.80
C ILE A 359 -28.26 -26.60 16.22
N VAL A 360 -27.51 -27.68 16.41
CA VAL A 360 -28.04 -28.97 16.88
C VAL A 360 -28.70 -28.80 18.25
N PHE A 361 -28.07 -28.08 19.17
CA PHE A 361 -28.65 -27.78 20.48
C PHE A 361 -29.99 -27.04 20.37
N PHE A 362 -30.09 -26.00 19.53
CA PHE A 362 -31.35 -25.29 19.33
C PHE A 362 -32.46 -26.17 18.75
N ILE A 363 -32.13 -27.10 17.85
CA ILE A 363 -33.09 -28.09 17.35
C ILE A 363 -33.63 -28.93 18.50
N PHE A 364 -32.77 -29.44 19.39
CA PHE A 364 -33.21 -30.21 20.57
C PHE A 364 -34.10 -29.39 21.52
N VAL A 365 -33.77 -28.11 21.75
CA VAL A 365 -34.58 -27.22 22.59
C VAL A 365 -35.96 -27.03 21.98
N ILE A 366 -36.05 -26.75 20.68
CA ILE A 366 -37.32 -26.57 19.97
C ILE A 366 -38.16 -27.85 20.03
N LEU A 367 -37.55 -29.02 19.77
CA LEU A 367 -38.24 -30.31 19.86
C LEU A 367 -38.76 -30.57 21.29
N THR A 368 -37.97 -30.26 22.30
CA THR A 368 -38.38 -30.40 23.71
C THR A 368 -39.57 -29.50 24.02
N GLN A 369 -39.52 -28.23 23.61
CA GLN A 369 -40.62 -27.29 23.78
C GLN A 369 -41.89 -27.76 23.07
N LEU A 370 -41.76 -28.27 21.83
CA LEU A 370 -42.88 -28.81 21.08
C LEU A 370 -43.50 -30.01 21.82
N PHE A 371 -42.69 -30.95 22.30
CA PHE A 371 -43.19 -32.10 23.07
C PHE A 371 -43.88 -31.68 24.37
N LEU A 372 -43.38 -30.67 25.08
CA LEU A 372 -44.03 -30.14 26.28
C LEU A 372 -45.39 -29.49 25.96
N VAL A 373 -45.50 -28.74 24.86
CA VAL A 373 -46.78 -28.15 24.41
C VAL A 373 -47.77 -29.23 24.01
N LEU A 374 -47.33 -30.22 23.22
CA LEU A 374 -48.16 -31.35 22.84
C LEU A 374 -48.60 -32.16 24.06
N LYS A 375 -47.71 -32.35 25.04
CA LYS A 375 -48.03 -33.04 26.29
C LYS A 375 -49.06 -32.27 27.13
N LYS A 376 -48.93 -30.93 27.21
CA LYS A 376 -49.95 -30.08 27.87
C LYS A 376 -51.32 -30.22 27.20
N LYS A 377 -51.36 -30.19 25.86
CA LYS A 377 -52.60 -30.37 25.09
C LYS A 377 -53.21 -31.76 25.26
N GLN A 378 -52.37 -32.80 25.35
CA GLN A 378 -52.82 -34.14 25.69
C GLN A 378 -53.49 -34.16 27.07
N PHE A 379 -52.88 -33.54 28.08
CA PHE A 379 -53.41 -33.48 29.43
C PHE A 379 -54.75 -32.74 29.52
N GLU A 380 -54.86 -31.57 28.87
CA GLU A 380 -56.12 -30.80 28.79
C GLU A 380 -57.27 -31.64 28.19
N LYS A 381 -56.98 -32.42 27.13
CA LYS A 381 -57.97 -33.32 26.52
C LYS A 381 -58.40 -34.45 27.45
N VAL A 382 -57.48 -35.01 28.23
CA VAL A 382 -57.79 -36.06 29.21
C VAL A 382 -58.66 -35.52 30.34
N GLN A 383 -58.34 -34.34 30.89
CA GLN A 383 -59.16 -33.71 31.93
C GLN A 383 -60.57 -33.38 31.46
N LEU A 384 -60.73 -32.87 30.23
CA LEU A 384 -62.05 -32.63 29.64
C LEU A 384 -62.86 -33.93 29.45
N ALA A 385 -62.20 -35.05 29.18
CA ALA A 385 -62.86 -36.34 29.10
C ALA A 385 -63.33 -36.81 30.50
N GLU A 386 -62.51 -36.65 31.54
CA GLU A 386 -62.82 -37.03 32.91
C GLU A 386 -63.98 -36.23 33.52
N MET A 387 -64.16 -34.95 33.18
CA MET A 387 -65.26 -34.13 33.69
C MET A 387 -66.65 -34.48 33.11
N ASN A 388 -66.70 -35.26 32.03
CA ASN A 388 -67.96 -35.69 31.38
C ASN A 388 -68.46 -37.06 31.87
N PHE A 389 -67.71 -37.74 32.74
CA PHE A 389 -68.14 -38.93 33.46
C PHE A 389 -68.55 -38.56 34.89
#